data_AF-A0A9X3CKA7-F1
#
_entry.id   AF-A0A9X3CKA7-F1
#
_cell.length_a   1.000
_cell.length_b   1.000
_cell.length_c   1.000
_cell.angle_alpha   90.00
_cell.angle_beta   90.00
_cell.angle_gamma   90.00
#
_symmetry.space_group_name_H-M   'P 1'
#
loop_
_entity.id
_entity.type
_entity.pdbx_description
1 polymer ?
#
loop_
_entity_poly.entity_id
_entity_poly.type
_entity_poly.pdbx_seq_one_letter_code
_entity_poly.pdbx_strand_id
1 'polypeptide(L)'
;MTTTHANPTAKHGLLSLGVTLFVGLIWWFIPHPALGLALSLLPIAILFVLSQTFWLVTLFIVFSFFRIHEVFPVLYPLKFPLMLSAGALGALLWHTLVSQQVKLYWHRTYIWLIAFWGLVIIGVILAANRGVAIAMFNGTYWKIMVMTLAVSWLITSPKELSRFSFLMVTSGLLVGCVALFNSVNGIGLVEGSRVTIGRDFGSMLGDPNDLALVLMFPLAFSVGAATTKGIGGFFRTFSFITSIVLLLAVIATQSRGGLLGSMSVFGVYAWRLIQSKTLFFSIGGIAALALYAVAGISDRASGGAEEVGIDASAMGRLYAWEAAYKMALDNPIFGVGLDNFYYNYFFYSPHWDGVNHAVHSTWFGVLAETGFLGLGLFIMFIYSLVKCARQTLQTIDSQTIDNQTNVPPYLLSMALAVYSGLIGTIVSGTFLTQGFNWPIYLLAALTIAVSQIASQFENTHPR
;
A
#
# COMPACT_ATOMS: atom_id res chain seq x y z
N MET A 1 -43.22 -29.94 -6.60
CA MET A 1 -43.09 -28.50 -6.91
C MET A 1 -42.17 -28.35 -8.11
N THR A 2 -42.78 -28.17 -9.28
CA THR A 2 -42.13 -28.02 -10.58
C THR A 2 -41.55 -26.62 -10.71
N THR A 3 -40.23 -26.50 -10.62
CA THR A 3 -39.53 -25.26 -10.94
C THR A 3 -39.60 -25.03 -12.45
N THR A 4 -40.45 -24.09 -12.86
CA THR A 4 -40.51 -23.60 -14.24
C THR A 4 -39.16 -22.99 -14.61
N HIS A 5 -38.38 -23.69 -15.44
CA HIS A 5 -37.22 -23.14 -16.11
C HIS A 5 -37.68 -22.04 -17.06
N ALA A 6 -37.68 -20.79 -16.59
CA ALA A 6 -37.94 -19.63 -17.43
C ALA A 6 -36.94 -19.61 -18.58
N ASN A 7 -37.44 -19.66 -19.82
CA ASN A 7 -36.64 -19.75 -21.04
C ASN A 7 -35.67 -18.55 -21.12
N PRO A 8 -34.35 -18.75 -21.07
CA PRO A 8 -33.37 -17.66 -21.00
C PRO A 8 -33.44 -16.71 -22.20
N THR A 9 -33.91 -17.20 -23.35
CA THR A 9 -34.17 -16.40 -24.57
C THR A 9 -35.25 -15.34 -24.37
N ALA A 10 -36.30 -15.61 -23.60
CA ALA A 10 -37.36 -14.65 -23.32
C ALA A 10 -36.88 -13.50 -22.42
N LYS A 11 -36.02 -13.81 -21.43
CA LYS A 11 -35.40 -12.80 -20.56
C LYS A 11 -34.44 -11.89 -21.31
N HIS A 12 -33.62 -12.44 -22.21
CA HIS A 12 -32.74 -11.65 -23.07
C HIS A 12 -33.54 -10.79 -24.06
N GLY A 13 -34.63 -11.31 -24.61
CA GLY A 13 -35.54 -10.54 -25.48
C GLY A 13 -36.14 -9.33 -24.77
N LEU A 14 -36.66 -9.51 -23.55
CA LEU A 14 -37.20 -8.43 -22.71
C LEU A 14 -36.15 -7.37 -22.35
N LEU A 15 -34.93 -7.79 -22.01
CA LEU A 15 -33.84 -6.87 -21.69
C LEU A 15 -33.45 -6.03 -22.91
N SER A 16 -33.27 -6.66 -24.07
CA SER A 16 -32.93 -5.98 -25.32
C SER A 16 -34.01 -4.98 -25.70
N LEU A 17 -35.29 -5.37 -25.62
CA LEU A 17 -36.42 -4.49 -25.93
C LEU A 17 -36.47 -3.28 -24.98
N GLY A 18 -36.23 -3.51 -23.67
CA GLY A 18 -36.16 -2.45 -22.67
C GLY A 18 -35.01 -1.47 -22.91
N VAL A 19 -33.81 -1.96 -23.24
CA VAL A 19 -32.67 -1.10 -23.59
C VAL A 19 -32.98 -0.30 -24.85
N THR A 20 -33.51 -0.92 -25.91
CA THR A 20 -33.85 -0.23 -27.16
C THR A 20 -34.92 0.86 -26.94
N LEU A 21 -35.96 0.58 -26.15
CA LEU A 21 -36.97 1.58 -25.80
C LEU A 21 -36.39 2.73 -24.98
N PHE A 22 -35.49 2.44 -24.04
CA PHE A 22 -34.81 3.47 -23.25
C PHE A 22 -33.91 4.36 -24.11
N VAL A 23 -33.14 3.79 -25.04
CA VAL A 23 -32.34 4.56 -26.01
C VAL A 23 -33.25 5.40 -26.91
N GLY A 24 -34.35 4.84 -27.42
CA GLY A 24 -35.32 5.56 -28.24
C GLY A 24 -35.99 6.73 -27.50
N LEU A 25 -36.31 6.55 -26.22
CA LEU A 25 -36.90 7.59 -25.37
C LEU A 25 -35.91 8.73 -25.10
N ILE A 26 -34.65 8.43 -24.79
CA ILE A 26 -33.63 9.48 -24.60
C ILE A 26 -33.35 10.20 -25.93
N TRP A 27 -33.29 9.47 -27.04
CA TRP A 27 -33.10 10.04 -28.37
C TRP A 27 -34.21 11.03 -28.73
N TRP A 28 -35.45 10.77 -28.32
CA TRP A 28 -36.57 11.69 -28.53
C TRP A 28 -36.34 13.06 -27.90
N PHE A 29 -35.72 13.11 -26.72
CA PHE A 29 -35.41 14.38 -26.04
C PHE A 29 -34.10 15.00 -26.52
N ILE A 30 -33.11 14.19 -26.89
CA ILE A 30 -31.78 14.64 -27.29
C ILE A 30 -31.32 13.82 -28.52
N PRO A 31 -31.72 14.22 -29.74
CA PRO A 31 -31.42 13.48 -30.96
C PRO A 31 -29.98 13.74 -31.43
N HIS A 32 -29.02 13.21 -30.69
CA HIS A 32 -27.59 13.34 -30.98
C HIS A 32 -26.96 11.96 -31.28
N PRO A 33 -26.35 11.74 -32.46
CA PRO A 33 -25.77 10.44 -32.86
C PRO A 33 -24.82 9.82 -31.83
N ALA A 34 -23.97 10.64 -31.22
CA ALA A 34 -23.03 10.15 -30.20
C ALA A 34 -23.75 9.64 -28.93
N LEU A 35 -24.92 10.20 -28.58
CA LEU A 35 -25.69 9.79 -27.40
C LEU A 35 -26.33 8.41 -27.63
N GLY A 36 -26.92 8.20 -28.81
CA GLY A 36 -27.46 6.89 -29.19
C GLY A 36 -26.38 5.80 -29.19
N LEU A 37 -25.20 6.10 -29.73
CA LEU A 37 -24.05 5.19 -29.71
C LEU A 37 -23.59 4.89 -28.26
N ALA A 38 -23.42 5.93 -27.44
CA ALA A 38 -22.95 5.78 -26.06
C ALA A 38 -23.92 4.93 -25.22
N LEU A 39 -25.22 5.19 -25.32
CA LEU A 39 -26.24 4.42 -24.59
C LEU A 39 -26.33 2.97 -25.05
N SER A 40 -26.09 2.70 -26.33
CA SER A 40 -26.09 1.34 -26.89
C SER A 40 -24.86 0.55 -26.44
N LEU A 41 -23.71 1.21 -26.29
CA LEU A 41 -22.46 0.59 -25.81
C LEU A 41 -22.40 0.47 -24.28
N LEU A 42 -23.18 1.27 -23.55
CA LEU A 42 -23.15 1.33 -22.09
C LEU A 42 -23.38 -0.02 -21.41
N PRO A 43 -24.38 -0.86 -21.79
CA PRO A 43 -24.54 -2.19 -21.18
C PRO A 43 -23.34 -3.09 -21.41
N ILE A 44 -22.72 -3.04 -22.60
CA ILE A 44 -21.53 -3.82 -22.93
C ILE A 44 -20.35 -3.35 -22.08
N ALA A 45 -20.17 -2.04 -21.95
CA ALA A 45 -19.14 -1.44 -21.10
C ALA A 45 -19.33 -1.84 -19.63
N ILE A 46 -20.56 -1.82 -19.11
CA ILE A 46 -20.86 -2.27 -17.75
C ILE A 46 -20.51 -3.75 -17.56
N LEU A 47 -20.97 -4.63 -18.46
CA LEU A 47 -20.65 -6.06 -18.39
C LEU A 47 -19.14 -6.32 -18.44
N PHE A 48 -18.42 -5.57 -19.29
CA PHE A 48 -16.98 -5.64 -19.35
C PHE A 48 -16.34 -5.23 -18.01
N VAL A 49 -16.71 -4.07 -17.46
CA VAL A 49 -16.22 -3.56 -16.16
C VAL A 49 -16.44 -4.58 -15.06
N LEU A 50 -17.64 -5.15 -14.96
CA LEU A 50 -17.96 -6.19 -13.99
C LEU A 50 -17.06 -7.43 -14.16
N SER A 51 -16.85 -7.87 -15.40
CA SER A 51 -15.98 -9.02 -15.67
C SER A 51 -14.50 -8.81 -15.28
N GLN A 52 -14.04 -7.55 -15.18
CA GLN A 52 -12.64 -7.19 -14.95
C GLN A 52 -12.35 -6.66 -13.53
N THR A 53 -13.20 -6.98 -12.54
CA THR A 53 -13.11 -6.47 -11.16
C THR A 53 -11.70 -6.57 -10.56
N PHE A 54 -11.04 -7.72 -10.69
CA PHE A 54 -9.65 -7.93 -10.23
C PHE A 54 -8.68 -6.87 -10.78
N TRP A 55 -8.74 -6.62 -12.08
CA TRP A 55 -7.84 -5.67 -12.74
C TRP A 55 -8.18 -4.24 -12.38
N LEU A 56 -9.45 -3.88 -12.26
CA LEU A 56 -9.86 -2.53 -11.86
C LEU A 56 -9.34 -2.17 -10.46
N VAL A 57 -9.51 -3.06 -9.50
CA VAL A 57 -9.01 -2.87 -8.13
C VAL A 57 -7.48 -2.83 -8.11
N THR A 58 -6.82 -3.77 -8.79
CA THR A 58 -5.36 -3.82 -8.79
C THR A 58 -4.74 -2.62 -9.50
N LEU A 59 -5.29 -2.20 -10.64
CA LEU A 59 -4.84 -1.01 -11.36
C LEU A 59 -5.15 0.26 -10.56
N PHE A 60 -6.29 0.33 -9.85
CA PHE A 60 -6.55 1.46 -8.96
C PHE A 60 -5.44 1.61 -7.90
N ILE A 61 -4.97 0.50 -7.32
CA ILE A 61 -3.83 0.50 -6.40
C ILE A 61 -2.57 0.95 -7.12
N VAL A 62 -2.29 0.45 -8.32
CA VAL A 62 -1.13 0.88 -9.11
C VAL A 62 -1.15 2.40 -9.32
N PHE A 63 -2.28 2.96 -9.72
CA PHE A 63 -2.41 4.39 -9.98
C PHE A 63 -2.51 5.25 -8.71
N SER A 64 -2.93 4.71 -7.57
CA SER A 64 -3.10 5.50 -6.33
C SER A 64 -1.92 5.38 -5.38
N PHE A 65 -1.31 4.20 -5.28
CA PHE A 65 -0.17 3.93 -4.42
C PHE A 65 1.15 4.27 -5.10
N PHE A 66 1.42 3.71 -6.30
CA PHE A 66 2.63 4.03 -7.07
C PHE A 66 2.52 5.33 -7.86
N ARG A 67 1.31 5.91 -7.94
CA ARG A 67 1.04 7.17 -8.63
C ARG A 67 1.62 7.22 -10.05
N ILE A 68 1.43 6.14 -10.81
CA ILE A 68 1.98 6.02 -12.19
C ILE A 68 1.59 7.21 -13.09
N HIS A 69 0.41 7.79 -12.87
CA HIS A 69 -0.03 8.99 -13.60
C HIS A 69 0.75 10.28 -13.26
N GLU A 70 1.41 10.32 -12.11
CA GLU A 70 2.31 11.40 -11.68
C GLU A 70 3.76 11.12 -12.07
N VAL A 71 4.15 9.84 -12.05
CA VAL A 71 5.45 9.36 -12.56
C VAL A 71 5.60 9.66 -14.06
N PHE A 72 4.50 9.54 -14.82
CA PHE A 72 4.43 9.92 -16.23
C PHE A 72 3.41 11.03 -16.42
N PRO A 73 3.81 12.32 -16.38
CA PRO A 73 2.89 13.46 -16.42
C PRO A 73 1.95 13.51 -17.63
N VAL A 74 2.31 12.87 -18.75
CA VAL A 74 1.43 12.71 -19.93
C VAL A 74 0.10 12.02 -19.61
N LEU A 75 0.05 11.23 -18.54
CA LEU A 75 -1.15 10.51 -18.09
C LEU A 75 -2.00 11.33 -17.12
N TYR A 76 -1.51 12.45 -16.60
CA TYR A 76 -2.20 13.27 -15.58
C TYR A 76 -3.59 13.75 -16.05
N PRO A 77 -3.79 14.23 -17.29
CA PRO A 77 -5.10 14.68 -17.77
C PRO A 77 -6.17 13.58 -17.82
N LEU A 78 -5.76 12.31 -17.93
CA LEU A 78 -6.67 11.18 -18.09
C LEU A 78 -7.38 10.80 -16.78
N LYS A 79 -6.92 11.29 -15.62
CA LYS A 79 -7.54 11.06 -14.30
C LYS A 79 -7.84 9.58 -14.03
N PHE A 80 -6.90 8.68 -14.39
CA PHE A 80 -7.05 7.23 -14.18
C PHE A 80 -7.47 6.81 -12.78
N PRO A 81 -6.92 7.37 -11.67
CA PRO A 81 -7.37 7.00 -10.32
C PRO A 81 -8.88 7.17 -10.12
N LEU A 82 -9.45 8.27 -10.64
CA LEU A 82 -10.88 8.54 -10.54
C LEU A 82 -11.69 7.49 -11.32
N MET A 83 -11.35 7.26 -12.58
CA MET A 83 -12.07 6.29 -13.44
C MET A 83 -11.97 4.87 -12.89
N LEU A 84 -10.77 4.46 -12.46
CA LEU A 84 -10.54 3.14 -11.87
C LEU A 84 -11.24 2.98 -10.53
N SER A 85 -11.28 4.01 -9.66
CA SER A 85 -12.03 3.95 -8.40
C SER A 85 -13.53 3.76 -8.63
N ALA A 86 -14.12 4.48 -9.58
CA ALA A 86 -15.54 4.37 -9.89
C ALA A 86 -15.89 2.97 -10.44
N GLY A 87 -15.09 2.47 -11.38
CA GLY A 87 -15.24 1.11 -11.92
C GLY A 87 -15.05 0.03 -10.85
N ALA A 88 -13.99 0.15 -10.04
CA ALA A 88 -13.70 -0.80 -8.96
C ALA A 88 -14.81 -0.83 -7.91
N LEU A 89 -15.27 0.34 -7.45
CA LEU A 89 -16.34 0.42 -6.44
C LEU A 89 -17.67 -0.11 -6.99
N GLY A 90 -18.04 0.27 -8.22
CA GLY A 90 -19.26 -0.22 -8.86
C GLY A 90 -19.24 -1.75 -9.05
N ALA A 91 -18.11 -2.29 -9.49
CA ALA A 91 -17.94 -3.72 -9.66
C ALA A 91 -17.93 -4.47 -8.32
N LEU A 92 -17.25 -3.96 -7.30
CA LEU A 92 -17.26 -4.54 -5.94
C LEU A 92 -18.67 -4.56 -5.37
N LEU A 93 -19.43 -3.46 -5.45
CA LEU A 93 -20.81 -3.40 -4.95
C LEU A 93 -21.71 -4.39 -5.70
N TRP A 94 -21.57 -4.49 -7.03
CA TRP A 94 -22.32 -5.46 -7.81
C TRP A 94 -21.98 -6.91 -7.43
N HIS A 95 -20.70 -7.23 -7.30
CA HIS A 95 -20.25 -8.60 -7.01
C HIS A 95 -20.46 -9.04 -5.57
N THR A 96 -20.57 -8.10 -4.63
CA THR A 96 -20.88 -8.39 -3.23
C THR A 96 -22.38 -8.41 -2.97
N LEU A 97 -23.15 -7.45 -3.48
CA LEU A 97 -24.57 -7.28 -3.14
C LEU A 97 -25.52 -8.00 -4.12
N VAL A 98 -25.19 -8.03 -5.41
CA VAL A 98 -26.13 -8.50 -6.46
C VAL A 98 -25.76 -9.88 -6.98
N SER A 99 -24.58 -10.03 -7.58
CA SER A 99 -24.18 -11.32 -8.18
C SER A 99 -23.58 -12.31 -7.18
N GLN A 100 -23.21 -11.84 -5.98
CA GLN A 100 -22.64 -12.65 -4.89
C GLN A 100 -21.45 -13.53 -5.31
N GLN A 101 -20.70 -13.09 -6.33
CA GLN A 101 -19.50 -13.79 -6.80
C GLN A 101 -18.31 -13.56 -5.85
N VAL A 102 -18.26 -12.40 -5.19
CA VAL A 102 -17.27 -12.12 -4.15
C VAL A 102 -17.83 -12.57 -2.81
N LYS A 103 -17.29 -13.68 -2.29
CA LYS A 103 -17.68 -14.21 -0.98
C LYS A 103 -16.93 -13.47 0.13
N LEU A 104 -17.67 -12.69 0.90
CA LEU A 104 -17.16 -12.03 2.09
C LEU A 104 -16.81 -13.10 3.14
N TYR A 105 -15.64 -12.97 3.74
CA TYR A 105 -15.23 -13.79 4.88
C TYR A 105 -14.67 -12.92 5.99
N TRP A 106 -14.76 -13.43 7.22
CA TRP A 106 -14.21 -12.78 8.39
C TRP A 106 -12.89 -13.41 8.79
N HIS A 107 -11.85 -12.58 8.92
CA HIS A 107 -10.56 -12.96 9.45
C HIS A 107 -10.31 -12.30 10.80
N ARG A 108 -9.65 -12.99 11.74
CA ARG A 108 -9.44 -12.50 13.12
C ARG A 108 -8.69 -11.16 13.17
N THR A 109 -7.78 -10.93 12.23
CA THR A 109 -7.03 -9.67 12.09
C THR A 109 -7.95 -8.45 11.85
N TYR A 110 -9.14 -8.63 11.29
CA TYR A 110 -10.08 -7.51 11.08
C TYR A 110 -10.53 -6.86 12.37
N ILE A 111 -10.53 -7.58 13.49
CA ILE A 111 -10.98 -7.05 14.79
C ILE A 111 -10.18 -5.80 15.16
N TRP A 112 -8.85 -5.89 15.14
CA TRP A 112 -7.97 -4.77 15.50
C TRP A 112 -7.99 -3.66 14.45
N LEU A 113 -8.07 -4.03 13.17
CA LEU A 113 -8.15 -3.07 12.07
C LEU A 113 -9.44 -2.22 12.16
N ILE A 114 -10.59 -2.87 12.32
CA ILE A 114 -11.89 -2.19 12.40
C ILE A 114 -12.02 -1.40 13.70
N ALA A 115 -11.47 -1.91 14.82
CA ALA A 115 -11.43 -1.16 16.07
C ALA A 115 -10.62 0.14 15.90
N PHE A 116 -9.43 0.06 15.27
CA PHE A 116 -8.61 1.23 14.99
C PHE A 116 -9.34 2.21 14.05
N TRP A 117 -9.93 1.72 12.96
CA TRP A 117 -10.72 2.56 12.05
C TRP A 117 -11.93 3.21 12.71
N GLY A 118 -12.66 2.49 13.57
CA GLY A 118 -13.76 3.03 14.33
C GLY A 118 -13.31 4.19 15.22
N LEU A 119 -12.17 4.04 15.90
CA LEU A 119 -11.58 5.11 16.69
C LEU A 119 -11.18 6.31 15.83
N VAL A 120 -10.52 6.09 14.68
CA VAL A 120 -10.15 7.17 13.76
C VAL A 120 -11.38 7.92 13.23
N ILE A 121 -12.45 7.21 12.85
CA ILE A 121 -13.70 7.82 12.37
C ILE A 121 -14.32 8.72 13.45
N ILE A 122 -14.37 8.25 14.69
CA ILE A 122 -14.83 9.07 15.82
C ILE A 122 -13.89 10.27 16.02
N GLY A 123 -12.58 10.03 15.94
CA GLY A 123 -11.54 11.07 16.02
C GLY A 123 -11.66 12.16 14.96
N VAL A 124 -12.15 11.85 13.74
CA VAL A 124 -12.41 12.86 12.70
C VAL A 124 -13.50 13.85 13.13
N ILE A 125 -14.53 13.39 13.84
CA ILE A 125 -15.61 14.24 14.36
C ILE A 125 -15.10 15.12 15.51
N LEU A 126 -14.22 14.56 16.34
CA LEU A 126 -13.66 15.19 17.53
C LEU A 126 -12.36 15.98 17.26
N ALA A 127 -11.88 16.03 16.02
CA ALA A 127 -10.60 16.62 15.66
C ALA A 127 -10.51 18.12 16.02
N ALA A 128 -9.30 18.57 16.38
CA ALA A 128 -9.00 19.96 16.70
C ALA A 128 -9.36 20.90 15.53
N ASN A 129 -8.95 20.51 14.31
CA ASN A 129 -9.41 21.08 13.05
C ASN A 129 -10.19 20.02 12.26
N ARG A 130 -11.52 20.07 12.38
CA ARG A 130 -12.44 19.16 11.68
C ARG A 130 -12.37 19.31 10.16
N GLY A 131 -12.13 20.52 9.65
CA GLY A 131 -12.05 20.75 8.21
C GLY A 131 -10.91 19.97 7.58
N VAL A 132 -9.73 20.01 8.21
CA VAL A 132 -8.55 19.24 7.80
C VAL A 132 -8.80 17.73 7.91
N ALA A 133 -9.32 17.27 9.06
CA ALA A 133 -9.58 15.84 9.27
C ALA A 133 -10.59 15.27 8.27
N ILE A 134 -11.68 16.00 7.99
CA ILE A 134 -12.69 15.61 7.00
C ILE A 134 -12.10 15.61 5.58
N ALA A 135 -11.27 16.60 5.24
CA ALA A 135 -10.61 16.67 3.94
C ALA A 135 -9.68 15.47 3.71
N MET A 136 -8.83 15.12 4.69
CA MET A 136 -7.97 13.95 4.60
C MET A 136 -8.79 12.64 4.57
N PHE A 137 -9.83 12.55 5.40
CA PHE A 137 -10.69 11.38 5.41
C PHE A 137 -11.32 11.13 4.04
N ASN A 138 -12.02 12.13 3.47
CA ASN A 138 -12.72 12.08 2.18
C ASN A 138 -11.76 11.97 0.97
N GLY A 139 -10.60 12.61 1.07
CA GLY A 139 -9.60 12.62 0.01
C GLY A 139 -8.95 11.25 -0.16
N THR A 140 -8.59 10.60 0.94
CA THR A 140 -7.67 9.45 0.91
C THR A 140 -8.09 8.32 1.84
N TYR A 141 -8.36 8.59 3.13
CA TYR A 141 -8.39 7.53 4.14
C TYR A 141 -9.53 6.52 3.95
N TRP A 142 -10.75 6.96 3.63
CA TRP A 142 -11.88 6.03 3.41
C TRP A 142 -11.63 5.10 2.20
N LYS A 143 -10.91 5.58 1.17
CA LYS A 143 -10.56 4.79 0.00
C LYS A 143 -9.58 3.68 0.37
N ILE A 144 -8.62 3.97 1.26
CA ILE A 144 -7.73 2.95 1.84
C ILE A 144 -8.56 1.89 2.55
N MET A 145 -9.52 2.28 3.39
CA MET A 145 -10.36 1.34 4.13
C MET A 145 -11.11 0.38 3.21
N VAL A 146 -11.81 0.93 2.21
CA VAL A 146 -12.59 0.14 1.24
C VAL A 146 -11.66 -0.78 0.43
N MET A 147 -10.52 -0.26 -0.05
CA MET A 147 -9.61 -1.06 -0.87
C MET A 147 -8.88 -2.14 -0.08
N THR A 148 -8.60 -1.94 1.20
CA THR A 148 -8.03 -2.98 2.06
C THR A 148 -8.97 -4.17 2.18
N LEU A 149 -10.26 -3.93 2.38
CA LEU A 149 -11.26 -5.00 2.40
C LEU A 149 -11.47 -5.60 1.00
N ALA A 150 -11.49 -4.77 -0.04
CA ALA A 150 -11.64 -5.25 -1.41
C ALA A 150 -10.51 -6.21 -1.81
N VAL A 151 -9.26 -5.84 -1.55
CA VAL A 151 -8.08 -6.65 -1.91
C VAL A 151 -8.08 -7.98 -1.16
N SER A 152 -8.42 -7.98 0.13
CA SER A 152 -8.45 -9.22 0.92
C SER A 152 -9.55 -10.19 0.49
N TRP A 153 -10.68 -9.70 -0.04
CA TRP A 153 -11.78 -10.53 -0.55
C TRP A 153 -11.64 -10.93 -2.02
N LEU A 154 -10.99 -10.10 -2.83
CA LEU A 154 -10.89 -10.32 -4.27
C LEU A 154 -9.75 -11.26 -4.65
N ILE A 155 -8.66 -11.25 -3.88
CA ILE A 155 -7.53 -12.15 -4.09
C ILE A 155 -7.83 -13.46 -3.38
N THR A 156 -8.21 -14.49 -4.15
CA THR A 156 -8.68 -15.78 -3.62
C THR A 156 -7.91 -16.97 -4.16
N SER A 157 -7.00 -16.76 -5.12
CA SER A 157 -6.25 -17.84 -5.76
C SER A 157 -4.75 -17.53 -5.92
N PRO A 158 -3.89 -18.56 -5.96
CA PRO A 158 -2.46 -18.40 -6.24
C PRO A 158 -2.16 -17.72 -7.60
N LYS A 159 -3.07 -17.85 -8.57
CA LYS A 159 -2.96 -17.20 -9.87
C LYS A 159 -3.14 -15.68 -9.77
N GLU A 160 -4.08 -15.23 -8.94
CA GLU A 160 -4.26 -13.80 -8.66
C GLU A 160 -3.09 -13.24 -7.87
N LEU A 161 -2.54 -14.00 -6.91
CA LEU A 161 -1.29 -13.63 -6.22
C LEU A 161 -0.13 -13.43 -7.18
N SER A 162 0.04 -14.35 -8.13
CA SER A 162 1.05 -14.24 -9.18
C SER A 162 0.89 -12.96 -10.01
N ARG A 163 -0.34 -12.69 -10.50
CA ARG A 163 -0.64 -11.49 -11.30
C ARG A 163 -0.46 -10.20 -10.52
N PHE A 164 -0.92 -10.17 -9.26
CA PHE A 164 -0.75 -9.04 -8.37
C PHE A 164 0.74 -8.76 -8.12
N SER A 165 1.51 -9.79 -7.74
CA SER A 165 2.96 -9.69 -7.54
C SER A 165 3.66 -9.17 -8.79
N PHE A 166 3.36 -9.71 -9.97
CA PHE A 166 3.90 -9.23 -11.24
C PHE A 166 3.63 -7.73 -11.45
N LEU A 167 2.38 -7.28 -11.25
CA LEU A 167 2.04 -5.86 -11.37
C LEU A 167 2.75 -4.97 -10.36
N MET A 168 2.91 -5.40 -9.11
CA MET A 168 3.65 -4.62 -8.10
C MET A 168 5.12 -4.48 -8.50
N VAL A 169 5.76 -5.57 -8.94
CA VAL A 169 7.16 -5.57 -9.39
C VAL A 169 7.32 -4.69 -10.62
N THR A 170 6.45 -4.81 -11.63
CA THR A 170 6.49 -3.97 -12.83
C THR A 170 6.26 -2.49 -12.51
N SER A 171 5.29 -2.17 -11.64
CA SER A 171 5.03 -0.79 -11.23
C SER A 171 6.22 -0.20 -10.49
N GLY A 172 6.79 -0.97 -9.56
CA GLY A 172 8.02 -0.60 -8.86
C GLY A 172 9.18 -0.35 -9.81
N LEU A 173 9.38 -1.20 -10.81
CA LEU A 173 10.41 -1.02 -11.83
C LEU A 173 10.24 0.32 -12.57
N LEU A 174 9.00 0.66 -12.97
CA LEU A 174 8.72 1.93 -13.64
C LEU A 174 9.07 3.13 -12.76
N VAL A 175 8.62 3.13 -11.50
CA VAL A 175 8.95 4.21 -10.55
C VAL A 175 10.46 4.29 -10.29
N GLY A 176 11.12 3.14 -10.08
CA GLY A 176 12.56 3.05 -9.84
C GLY A 176 13.39 3.55 -11.01
N CYS A 177 13.00 3.24 -12.25
CA CYS A 177 13.66 3.74 -13.45
C CYS A 177 13.53 5.27 -13.56
N VAL A 178 12.34 5.83 -13.32
CA VAL A 178 12.15 7.30 -13.36
C VAL A 178 12.90 7.98 -12.23
N ALA A 179 12.94 7.40 -11.02
CA ALA A 179 13.77 7.91 -9.94
C ALA A 179 15.25 7.92 -10.35
N LEU A 180 15.81 6.81 -10.83
CA LEU A 180 17.21 6.79 -11.26
C LEU A 180 17.48 7.76 -12.41
N PHE A 181 16.56 7.89 -13.36
CA PHE A 181 16.65 8.88 -14.43
C PHE A 181 16.70 10.30 -13.87
N ASN A 182 15.81 10.66 -12.96
CA ASN A 182 15.79 11.97 -12.30
C ASN A 182 17.09 12.22 -11.51
N SER A 183 17.57 11.20 -10.80
CA SER A 183 18.81 11.28 -10.02
C SER A 183 20.03 11.57 -10.90
N VAL A 184 20.16 10.88 -12.05
CA VAL A 184 21.29 11.05 -12.96
C VAL A 184 21.23 12.39 -13.70
N ASN A 185 20.03 12.87 -14.03
CA ASN A 185 19.83 14.11 -14.78
C ASN A 185 19.65 15.35 -13.90
N GLY A 186 19.69 15.23 -12.57
CA GLY A 186 19.50 16.34 -11.65
C GLY A 186 18.08 16.92 -11.63
N ILE A 187 17.07 16.13 -11.97
CA ILE A 187 15.67 16.59 -12.09
C ILE A 187 14.96 16.48 -10.74
N GLY A 188 14.41 17.59 -10.25
CA GLY A 188 13.59 17.59 -9.02
C GLY A 188 14.35 17.12 -7.78
N LEU A 189 15.66 17.40 -7.69
CA LEU A 189 16.45 17.04 -6.53
C LEU A 189 16.15 17.94 -5.33
N VAL A 190 16.14 17.35 -4.14
CA VAL A 190 16.03 18.05 -2.85
C VAL A 190 17.39 18.03 -2.18
N GLU A 191 17.76 19.12 -1.48
CA GLU A 191 19.06 19.25 -0.80
C GLU A 191 20.25 18.99 -1.78
N GLY A 192 20.06 19.30 -3.07
CA GLY A 192 21.05 19.16 -4.13
C GLY A 192 21.36 17.74 -4.61
N SER A 193 20.88 16.69 -3.92
CA SER A 193 21.28 15.30 -4.21
C SER A 193 20.19 14.23 -4.05
N ARG A 194 19.09 14.53 -3.37
CA ARG A 194 18.05 13.54 -3.05
C ARG A 194 16.98 13.50 -4.11
N VAL A 195 16.77 12.34 -4.71
CA VAL A 195 15.79 12.20 -5.78
C VAL A 195 14.35 12.29 -5.29
N THR A 196 13.51 12.94 -6.10
CA THR A 196 12.05 12.95 -5.96
C THR A 196 11.37 12.74 -7.31
N ILE A 197 10.04 12.54 -7.26
CA ILE A 197 9.20 12.53 -8.46
C ILE A 197 8.01 13.47 -8.21
N GLY A 198 7.84 14.46 -9.08
CA GLY A 198 6.64 15.29 -9.07
C GLY A 198 6.52 16.30 -7.93
N ARG A 199 7.64 16.72 -7.33
CA ARG A 199 7.66 17.73 -6.26
C ARG A 199 7.03 19.06 -6.70
N ASP A 200 7.28 19.50 -7.93
CA ASP A 200 6.83 20.80 -8.45
C ASP A 200 5.31 20.97 -8.50
N PHE A 201 4.58 19.85 -8.58
CA PHE A 201 3.12 19.84 -8.58
C PHE A 201 2.53 19.18 -7.32
N GLY A 202 3.33 19.04 -6.26
CA GLY A 202 2.87 18.57 -4.95
C GLY A 202 2.55 17.07 -4.89
N SER A 203 3.22 16.24 -5.69
CA SER A 203 3.11 14.78 -5.56
C SER A 203 3.54 14.30 -4.17
N MET A 204 2.90 13.24 -3.68
CA MET A 204 3.39 12.50 -2.52
C MET A 204 4.78 11.90 -2.77
N LEU A 205 5.12 11.57 -4.02
CA LEU A 205 6.46 11.11 -4.41
C LEU A 205 7.50 12.25 -4.45
N GLY A 206 7.04 13.49 -4.20
CA GLY A 206 7.85 14.70 -4.11
C GLY A 206 8.66 14.82 -2.82
N ASP A 207 8.41 13.95 -1.84
CA ASP A 207 9.28 13.73 -0.68
C ASP A 207 10.15 12.47 -0.93
N PRO A 208 11.50 12.57 -0.86
CA PRO A 208 12.38 11.42 -1.07
C PRO A 208 12.10 10.27 -0.10
N ASN A 209 11.64 10.58 1.12
CA ASN A 209 11.35 9.59 2.13
C ASN A 209 10.10 8.76 1.81
N ASP A 210 9.06 9.42 1.30
CA ASP A 210 7.82 8.76 0.88
C ASP A 210 8.06 7.94 -0.39
N LEU A 211 8.86 8.47 -1.34
CA LEU A 211 9.31 7.74 -2.51
C LEU A 211 10.07 6.46 -2.13
N ALA A 212 10.98 6.54 -1.15
CA ALA A 212 11.74 5.37 -0.68
C ALA A 212 10.81 4.27 -0.13
N LEU A 213 9.78 4.65 0.62
CA LEU A 213 8.80 3.71 1.15
C LEU A 213 7.96 3.05 0.04
N VAL A 214 7.53 3.84 -0.95
CA VAL A 214 6.81 3.34 -2.13
C VAL A 214 7.67 2.34 -2.92
N LEU A 215 8.98 2.57 -3.03
CA LEU A 215 9.93 1.66 -3.70
C LEU A 215 10.27 0.41 -2.87
N MET A 216 10.23 0.50 -1.54
CA MET A 216 10.46 -0.63 -0.66
C MET A 216 9.32 -1.67 -0.73
N PHE A 217 8.08 -1.22 -0.93
CA PHE A 217 6.94 -2.13 -1.10
C PHE A 217 7.18 -3.16 -2.23
N PRO A 218 7.38 -2.78 -3.51
CA PRO A 218 7.65 -3.72 -4.60
C PRO A 218 8.99 -4.45 -4.44
N LEU A 219 9.96 -3.90 -3.71
CA LEU A 219 11.23 -4.57 -3.42
C LEU A 219 11.00 -5.88 -2.65
N ALA A 220 10.06 -5.89 -1.70
CA ALA A 220 9.71 -7.11 -0.96
C ALA A 220 9.14 -8.20 -1.89
N PHE A 221 8.33 -7.81 -2.89
CA PHE A 221 7.79 -8.74 -3.90
C PHE A 221 8.84 -9.20 -4.90
N SER A 222 9.72 -8.31 -5.34
CA SER A 222 10.76 -8.62 -6.32
C SER A 222 11.80 -9.58 -5.73
N VAL A 223 12.20 -9.37 -4.48
CA VAL A 223 13.11 -10.30 -3.79
C VAL A 223 12.43 -11.66 -3.60
N GLY A 224 11.16 -11.68 -3.16
CA GLY A 224 10.40 -12.92 -2.97
C GLY A 224 10.28 -13.74 -4.25
N ALA A 225 9.92 -13.09 -5.37
CA ALA A 225 9.83 -13.74 -6.67
C ALA A 225 11.20 -14.19 -7.21
N ALA A 226 12.27 -13.43 -6.95
CA ALA A 226 13.63 -13.77 -7.36
C ALA A 226 14.21 -14.98 -6.61
N THR A 227 13.89 -15.15 -5.32
CA THR A 227 14.47 -16.19 -4.47
C THR A 227 13.64 -17.47 -4.38
N THR A 228 12.34 -17.42 -4.70
CA THR A 228 11.45 -18.57 -4.53
C THR A 228 11.62 -19.58 -5.67
N LYS A 229 11.93 -20.84 -5.31
CA LYS A 229 12.02 -21.95 -6.27
C LYS A 229 10.64 -22.29 -6.83
N GLY A 230 10.58 -22.67 -8.12
CA GLY A 230 9.33 -23.00 -8.81
C GLY A 230 8.61 -21.82 -9.46
N ILE A 231 9.05 -20.58 -9.22
CA ILE A 231 8.66 -19.42 -10.02
C ILE A 231 9.28 -19.54 -11.42
N GLY A 232 8.52 -19.17 -12.46
CA GLY A 232 9.00 -19.23 -13.84
C GLY A 232 10.29 -18.43 -14.05
N GLY A 233 11.24 -18.98 -14.81
CA GLY A 233 12.58 -18.42 -14.97
C GLY A 233 12.60 -16.96 -15.46
N PHE A 234 11.70 -16.61 -16.39
CA PHE A 234 11.53 -15.23 -16.86
C PHE A 234 11.19 -14.28 -15.71
N PHE A 235 10.13 -14.57 -14.94
CA PHE A 235 9.69 -13.69 -13.86
C PHE A 235 10.72 -13.62 -12.73
N ARG A 236 11.43 -14.72 -12.46
CA ARG A 236 12.51 -14.75 -11.47
C ARG A 236 13.66 -13.82 -11.86
N THR A 237 14.15 -13.90 -13.10
CA THR A 237 15.21 -13.01 -13.61
C THR A 237 14.75 -11.56 -13.68
N PHE A 238 13.53 -11.31 -14.17
CA PHE A 238 12.92 -9.99 -14.19
C PHE A 238 12.86 -9.37 -12.78
N SER A 239 12.45 -10.16 -11.79
CA SER A 239 12.35 -9.71 -10.39
C SER A 239 13.72 -9.49 -9.76
N PHE A 240 14.73 -10.29 -10.12
CA PHE A 240 16.11 -10.07 -9.69
C PHE A 240 16.66 -8.73 -10.19
N ILE A 241 16.54 -8.46 -11.49
CA ILE A 241 16.95 -7.18 -12.09
C ILE A 241 16.19 -6.02 -11.45
N THR A 242 14.86 -6.18 -11.27
CA THR A 242 14.03 -5.16 -10.63
C THR A 242 14.47 -4.88 -9.20
N SER A 243 14.86 -5.89 -8.43
CA SER A 243 15.35 -5.72 -7.05
C SER A 243 16.61 -4.84 -7.01
N ILE A 244 17.51 -4.97 -7.98
CA ILE A 244 18.72 -4.14 -8.10
C ILE A 244 18.32 -2.70 -8.42
N VAL A 245 17.46 -2.49 -9.41
CA VAL A 245 16.97 -1.14 -9.79
C VAL A 245 16.30 -0.45 -8.60
N LEU A 246 15.43 -1.17 -7.90
CA LEU A 246 14.73 -0.64 -6.72
C LEU A 246 15.70 -0.29 -5.59
N LEU A 247 16.70 -1.13 -5.30
CA LEU A 247 17.71 -0.84 -4.28
C LEU A 247 18.52 0.41 -4.63
N LEU A 248 18.96 0.55 -5.89
CA LEU A 248 19.66 1.74 -6.35
C LEU A 248 18.78 2.99 -6.26
N ALA A 249 17.50 2.88 -6.64
CA ALA A 249 16.55 3.98 -6.52
C ALA A 249 16.33 4.40 -5.06
N VAL A 250 16.20 3.44 -4.13
CA VAL A 250 16.13 3.72 -2.68
C VAL A 250 17.40 4.42 -2.19
N ILE A 251 18.59 3.97 -2.63
CA ILE A 251 19.85 4.66 -2.28
C ILE A 251 19.85 6.11 -2.78
N ALA A 252 19.37 6.37 -4.01
CA ALA A 252 19.28 7.71 -4.58
C ALA A 252 18.33 8.66 -3.83
N THR A 253 17.36 8.13 -3.06
CA THR A 253 16.51 8.97 -2.17
C THR A 253 17.25 9.48 -0.94
N GLN A 254 18.36 8.82 -0.58
CA GLN A 254 19.11 8.99 0.66
C GLN A 254 18.24 8.96 1.93
N SER A 255 17.12 8.22 1.89
CA SER A 255 16.24 8.03 3.04
C SER A 255 16.81 6.98 3.99
N ARG A 256 17.27 7.40 5.17
CA ARG A 256 17.76 6.48 6.24
C ARG A 256 16.70 5.43 6.60
N GLY A 257 15.44 5.85 6.73
CA GLY A 257 14.31 4.97 7.00
C GLY A 257 14.02 4.00 5.85
N GLY A 258 14.16 4.45 4.59
CA GLY A 258 14.02 3.59 3.41
C GLY A 258 15.12 2.54 3.30
N LEU A 259 16.37 2.91 3.61
CA LEU A 259 17.53 2.02 3.60
C LEU A 259 17.42 0.95 4.69
N LEU A 260 17.13 1.34 5.94
CA LEU A 260 16.94 0.39 7.04
C LEU A 260 15.74 -0.54 6.80
N GLY A 261 14.66 -0.02 6.22
CA GLY A 261 13.52 -0.82 5.79
C GLY A 261 13.91 -1.86 4.72
N SER A 262 14.66 -1.45 3.70
CA SER A 262 15.16 -2.33 2.63
C SER A 262 16.13 -3.38 3.17
N MET A 263 17.04 -3.01 4.07
CA MET A 263 17.90 -3.96 4.79
C MET A 263 17.09 -4.98 5.57
N SER A 264 15.99 -4.57 6.19
CA SER A 264 15.11 -5.47 6.94
C SER A 264 14.37 -6.44 6.01
N VAL A 265 13.95 -5.99 4.82
CA VAL A 265 13.41 -6.86 3.77
C VAL A 265 14.43 -7.93 3.40
N PHE A 266 15.65 -7.54 2.99
CA PHE A 266 16.72 -8.49 2.66
C PHE A 266 17.09 -9.38 3.85
N GLY A 267 17.09 -8.84 5.07
CA GLY A 267 17.39 -9.56 6.30
C GLY A 267 16.43 -10.71 6.57
N VAL A 268 15.13 -10.53 6.30
CA VAL A 268 14.14 -11.61 6.44
C VAL A 268 14.43 -12.78 5.48
N TYR A 269 14.79 -12.49 4.23
CA TYR A 269 15.17 -13.51 3.26
C TYR A 269 16.51 -14.17 3.60
N ALA A 270 17.52 -13.35 3.90
CA ALA A 270 18.85 -13.81 4.26
C ALA A 270 18.82 -14.67 5.52
N TRP A 271 17.96 -14.37 6.51
CA TRP A 271 17.80 -15.19 7.71
C TRP A 271 17.33 -16.62 7.41
N ARG A 272 16.54 -16.80 6.34
CA ARG A 272 16.07 -18.13 5.88
C ARG A 272 17.12 -18.85 5.04
N LEU A 273 17.87 -18.12 4.22
CA LEU A 273 18.86 -18.68 3.30
C LEU A 273 20.21 -18.97 3.97
N ILE A 274 20.61 -18.17 4.96
CA ILE A 274 21.89 -18.26 5.66
C ILE A 274 21.72 -19.04 6.96
N GLN A 275 22.24 -20.26 7.00
CA GLN A 275 22.15 -21.13 8.18
C GLN A 275 23.03 -20.63 9.34
N SER A 276 24.25 -20.16 9.04
CA SER A 276 25.18 -19.64 10.05
C SER A 276 24.77 -18.25 10.55
N LYS A 277 24.49 -18.14 11.85
CA LYS A 277 24.10 -16.86 12.49
C LYS A 277 25.25 -15.87 12.50
N THR A 278 26.48 -16.35 12.70
CA THR A 278 27.68 -15.52 12.57
C THR A 278 27.80 -14.93 11.17
N LEU A 279 27.64 -15.75 10.12
CA LEU A 279 27.72 -15.28 8.74
C LEU A 279 26.62 -14.24 8.43
N PHE A 280 25.39 -14.50 8.90
CA PHE A 280 24.27 -13.57 8.75
C PHE A 280 24.58 -12.20 9.37
N PHE A 281 25.03 -12.16 10.63
CA PHE A 281 25.36 -10.90 11.30
C PHE A 281 26.58 -10.22 10.69
N SER A 282 27.60 -10.96 10.28
CA SER A 282 28.79 -10.40 9.61
C SER A 282 28.45 -9.75 8.27
N ILE A 283 27.68 -10.44 7.40
CA ILE A 283 27.22 -9.87 6.13
C ILE A 283 26.32 -8.66 6.38
N GLY A 284 25.42 -8.76 7.36
CA GLY A 284 24.55 -7.65 7.75
C GLY A 284 25.33 -6.41 8.19
N GLY A 285 26.36 -6.59 9.02
CA GLY A 285 27.24 -5.50 9.46
C GLY A 285 28.02 -4.86 8.31
N ILE A 286 28.59 -5.68 7.41
CA ILE A 286 29.30 -5.19 6.22
C ILE A 286 28.34 -4.43 5.29
N ALA A 287 27.14 -4.97 5.05
CA ALA A 287 26.13 -4.30 4.23
C ALA A 287 25.68 -2.97 4.85
N ALA A 288 25.53 -2.89 6.17
CA ALA A 288 25.19 -1.66 6.88
C ALA A 288 26.27 -0.58 6.67
N LEU A 289 27.55 -0.96 6.81
CA LEU A 289 28.69 -0.05 6.61
C LEU A 289 28.80 0.41 5.15
N ALA A 290 28.62 -0.51 4.20
CA ALA A 290 28.62 -0.19 2.78
C ALA A 290 27.48 0.77 2.40
N LEU A 291 26.27 0.52 2.91
CA LEU A 291 25.14 1.42 2.69
C LEU A 291 25.35 2.79 3.34
N TYR A 292 25.93 2.84 4.54
CA TYR A 292 26.27 4.10 5.19
C TYR A 292 27.25 4.93 4.35
N ALA A 293 28.28 4.29 3.79
CA ALA A 293 29.26 4.96 2.94
C ALA A 293 28.69 5.41 1.58
N VAL A 294 27.90 4.54 0.91
CA VAL A 294 27.38 4.81 -0.44
C VAL A 294 26.21 5.79 -0.43
N ALA A 295 25.39 5.80 0.62
CA ALA A 295 24.20 6.64 0.68
C ALA A 295 24.48 8.14 0.90
N GLY A 296 25.75 8.55 1.04
CA GLY A 296 26.13 9.97 1.18
C GLY A 296 25.52 10.65 2.41
N ILE A 297 25.19 9.87 3.44
CA ILE A 297 24.41 10.33 4.60
C ILE A 297 25.18 11.35 5.45
N SER A 298 26.51 11.33 5.40
CA SER A 298 27.40 12.19 6.18
C SER A 298 27.43 13.65 5.71
N ASP A 299 27.29 13.89 4.41
CA ASP A 299 27.43 15.22 3.80
C ASP A 299 26.08 15.94 3.63
N ARG A 300 25.04 15.42 4.28
CA ARG A 300 23.68 15.92 4.16
C ARG A 300 23.50 17.25 4.90
N ALA A 301 23.12 18.31 4.19
CA ALA A 301 22.51 19.49 4.77
C ALA A 301 21.09 19.13 5.26
N SER A 302 20.78 19.38 6.53
CA SER A 302 19.46 19.09 7.09
C SER A 302 18.44 20.05 6.50
N GLY A 303 17.29 19.52 6.06
CA GLY A 303 16.27 20.24 5.29
C GLY A 303 15.40 21.23 6.07
N GLY A 304 16.02 22.13 6.83
CA GLY A 304 15.44 23.40 7.26
C GLY A 304 16.27 24.54 6.68
N ALA A 305 15.67 25.69 6.39
CA ALA A 305 16.36 26.83 5.75
C ALA A 305 17.60 27.35 6.51
N GLU A 306 17.85 26.88 7.74
CA GLU A 306 19.02 27.21 8.56
C GLU A 306 19.64 25.99 9.30
N GLU A 307 19.27 24.75 8.99
CA GLU A 307 19.75 23.59 9.77
C GLU A 307 21.09 23.03 9.25
N VAL A 308 22.19 23.64 9.69
CA VAL A 308 23.55 23.11 9.45
C VAL A 308 23.89 22.09 10.54
N GLY A 309 23.78 20.79 10.23
CA GLY A 309 24.36 19.71 11.04
C GLY A 309 23.42 18.54 11.37
N ILE A 310 24.01 17.39 11.70
CA ILE A 310 23.29 16.17 12.14
C ILE A 310 22.50 16.43 13.44
N ASP A 311 23.02 17.29 14.31
CA ASP A 311 22.43 17.62 15.61
C ASP A 311 21.11 18.40 15.47
N ALA A 312 21.00 19.34 14.52
CA ALA A 312 19.78 20.10 14.28
C ALA A 312 18.62 19.20 13.79
N SER A 313 18.89 18.31 12.83
CA SER A 313 17.90 17.34 12.32
C SER A 313 17.42 16.35 13.38
N ALA A 314 18.31 15.96 14.31
CA ALA A 314 17.97 15.06 15.41
C ALA A 314 17.13 15.78 16.47
N MET A 315 17.51 17.01 16.82
CA MET A 315 16.76 17.84 17.77
C MET A 315 15.37 18.21 17.26
N GLY A 316 15.21 18.55 15.97
CA GLY A 316 13.90 18.81 15.37
C GLY A 316 12.93 17.64 15.52
N ARG A 317 13.41 16.39 15.38
CA ARG A 317 12.60 15.18 15.64
C ARG A 317 12.24 15.04 17.11
N LEU A 318 13.18 15.28 18.02
CA LEU A 318 12.90 15.21 19.46
C LEU A 318 11.82 16.23 19.86
N TYR A 319 11.89 17.45 19.34
CA TYR A 319 10.85 18.46 19.54
C TYR A 319 9.50 18.03 18.96
N ALA A 320 9.50 17.42 17.77
CA ALA A 320 8.28 16.88 17.17
C ALA A 320 7.67 15.70 17.95
N TRP A 321 8.50 14.84 18.54
CA TRP A 321 8.05 13.73 19.38
C TRP A 321 7.51 14.23 20.73
N GLU A 322 8.15 15.23 21.32
CA GLU A 322 7.65 15.89 22.52
C GLU A 322 6.30 16.58 22.26
N ALA A 323 6.17 17.29 21.14
CA ALA A 323 4.91 17.89 20.72
C ALA A 323 3.81 16.83 20.54
N ALA A 324 4.13 15.72 19.86
CA ALA A 324 3.20 14.60 19.67
C ALA A 324 2.74 13.99 20.99
N TYR A 325 3.66 13.84 21.94
CA TYR A 325 3.35 13.33 23.27
C TYR A 325 2.45 14.29 24.05
N LYS A 326 2.74 15.60 24.03
CA LYS A 326 1.89 16.61 24.69
C LYS A 326 0.49 16.69 24.06
N MET A 327 0.36 16.59 22.74
CA MET A 327 -0.95 16.48 22.07
C MET A 327 -1.77 15.29 22.57
N ALA A 328 -1.10 14.14 22.79
CA ALA A 328 -1.74 12.96 23.35
C ALA A 328 -2.05 13.09 24.84
N LEU A 329 -1.26 13.84 25.62
CA LEU A 329 -1.60 14.14 27.02
C LEU A 329 -2.87 15.01 27.13
N ASP A 330 -3.00 16.00 26.25
CA ASP A 330 -4.17 16.88 26.24
C ASP A 330 -5.43 16.18 25.70
N ASN A 331 -5.25 15.23 24.76
CA ASN A 331 -6.34 14.43 24.19
C ASN A 331 -6.04 12.91 24.25
N PRO A 332 -6.12 12.27 25.44
CA PRO A 332 -5.62 10.90 25.65
C PRO A 332 -6.30 9.79 24.85
N ILE A 333 -7.57 9.96 24.51
CA ILE A 333 -8.39 8.89 23.90
C ILE A 333 -8.41 8.98 22.38
N PHE A 334 -8.57 10.19 21.83
CA PHE A 334 -8.79 10.40 20.39
C PHE A 334 -7.69 11.25 19.72
N GLY A 335 -6.72 11.76 20.48
CA GLY A 335 -5.69 12.66 19.96
C GLY A 335 -6.27 13.96 19.41
N VAL A 336 -5.46 14.69 18.65
CA VAL A 336 -5.89 15.94 17.99
C VAL A 336 -6.68 15.70 16.70
N GLY A 337 -6.87 14.43 16.30
CA GLY A 337 -7.58 14.01 15.10
C GLY A 337 -6.69 13.78 13.88
N LEU A 338 -7.25 13.12 12.87
CA LEU A 338 -6.54 12.75 11.63
C LEU A 338 -5.95 13.98 10.93
N ASP A 339 -4.68 13.91 10.52
CA ASP A 339 -3.94 14.94 9.77
C ASP A 339 -3.80 16.29 10.50
N ASN A 340 -3.99 16.30 11.82
CA ASN A 340 -3.95 17.51 12.63
C ASN A 340 -2.60 17.79 13.28
N PHE A 341 -1.65 16.84 13.27
CA PHE A 341 -0.36 17.05 13.94
C PHE A 341 0.35 18.32 13.44
N TYR A 342 0.50 18.46 12.12
CA TYR A 342 1.25 19.55 11.50
C TYR A 342 0.71 20.93 11.90
N TYR A 343 -0.62 21.08 11.93
CA TYR A 343 -1.29 22.34 12.28
C TYR A 343 -1.25 22.67 13.76
N ASN A 344 -1.08 21.65 14.62
CA ASN A 344 -0.99 21.83 16.05
C ASN A 344 0.46 21.96 16.53
N TYR A 345 1.46 21.60 15.72
CA TYR A 345 2.86 21.52 16.14
C TYR A 345 3.34 22.79 16.87
N PHE A 346 3.05 23.98 16.33
CA PHE A 346 3.39 25.27 16.95
C PHE A 346 2.99 25.38 18.43
N PHE A 347 1.80 24.91 18.80
CA PHE A 347 1.26 25.08 20.15
C PHE A 347 1.88 24.13 21.18
N TYR A 348 2.43 23.00 20.71
CA TYR A 348 2.92 21.93 21.58
C TYR A 348 4.45 21.77 21.53
N SER A 349 5.11 22.30 20.50
CA SER A 349 6.55 22.22 20.38
C SER A 349 7.25 23.00 21.50
N PRO A 350 8.26 22.42 22.16
CA PRO A 350 9.09 23.16 23.14
C PRO A 350 9.99 24.22 22.48
N HIS A 351 10.17 24.15 21.15
CA HIS A 351 11.02 25.04 20.39
C HIS A 351 10.35 25.40 19.06
N TRP A 352 10.37 26.69 18.70
CA TRP A 352 9.82 27.19 17.45
C TRP A 352 10.89 27.93 16.66
N ASP A 353 11.15 27.44 15.45
CA ASP A 353 12.12 27.98 14.50
C ASP A 353 11.45 28.68 13.30
N GLY A 354 10.15 28.96 13.40
CA GLY A 354 9.39 29.62 12.34
C GLY A 354 8.69 28.68 11.37
N VAL A 355 8.89 27.37 11.45
CA VAL A 355 8.25 26.39 10.56
C VAL A 355 7.67 25.19 11.30
N ASN A 356 6.55 24.66 10.78
CA ASN A 356 6.01 23.41 11.30
C ASN A 356 6.83 22.23 10.78
N HIS A 357 7.22 21.36 11.71
CA HIS A 357 7.97 20.14 11.39
C HIS A 357 7.06 18.93 11.30
N ALA A 358 7.46 17.94 10.51
CA ALA A 358 6.79 16.64 10.49
C ALA A 358 7.28 15.76 11.65
N VAL A 359 6.42 14.85 12.14
CA VAL A 359 6.76 13.94 13.25
C VAL A 359 7.97 13.05 12.95
N HIS A 360 8.12 12.64 11.67
CA HIS A 360 9.08 11.64 11.23
C HIS A 360 9.09 10.36 12.08
N SER A 361 7.92 9.94 12.55
CA SER A 361 7.71 8.67 13.23
C SER A 361 6.24 8.30 13.20
N THR A 362 5.93 7.11 12.69
CA THR A 362 4.57 6.59 12.60
C THR A 362 3.98 6.40 13.99
N TRP A 363 4.79 5.99 14.96
CA TRP A 363 4.35 5.75 16.34
C TRP A 363 3.91 7.03 17.02
N PHE A 364 4.74 8.08 16.95
CA PHE A 364 4.37 9.39 17.50
C PHE A 364 3.27 10.07 16.69
N GLY A 365 3.22 9.87 15.37
CA GLY A 365 2.15 10.44 14.54
C GLY A 365 0.79 9.85 14.88
N VAL A 366 0.71 8.51 14.99
CA VAL A 366 -0.51 7.83 15.44
C VAL A 366 -0.85 8.24 16.87
N LEU A 367 0.14 8.35 17.76
CA LEU A 367 -0.06 8.81 19.14
C LEU A 367 -0.70 10.21 19.20
N ALA A 368 -0.16 11.17 18.46
CA ALA A 368 -0.69 12.54 18.45
C ALA A 368 -2.11 12.60 17.89
N GLU A 369 -2.37 11.90 16.78
CA GLU A 369 -3.62 12.04 16.02
C GLU A 369 -4.75 11.12 16.51
N THR A 370 -4.43 10.09 17.31
CA THR A 370 -5.41 9.12 17.82
C THR A 370 -5.31 8.84 19.32
N GLY A 371 -4.39 9.50 20.03
CA GLY A 371 -4.20 9.33 21.47
C GLY A 371 -3.56 7.99 21.84
N PHE A 372 -3.45 7.73 23.15
CA PHE A 372 -2.88 6.49 23.69
C PHE A 372 -3.73 5.26 23.33
N LEU A 373 -5.06 5.41 23.31
CA LEU A 373 -5.96 4.32 22.93
C LEU A 373 -5.76 3.93 21.47
N GLY A 374 -5.71 4.92 20.56
CA GLY A 374 -5.46 4.68 19.15
C GLY A 374 -4.10 4.06 18.88
N LEU A 375 -3.03 4.53 19.54
CA LEU A 375 -1.71 3.90 19.47
C LEU A 375 -1.74 2.44 19.93
N GLY A 376 -2.42 2.15 21.06
CA GLY A 376 -2.57 0.79 21.56
C GLY A 376 -3.27 -0.14 20.56
N LEU A 377 -4.37 0.31 19.97
CA LEU A 377 -5.08 -0.43 18.92
C LEU A 377 -4.22 -0.63 17.67
N PHE A 378 -3.46 0.40 17.27
CA PHE A 378 -2.56 0.31 16.13
C PHE A 378 -1.44 -0.70 16.38
N ILE A 379 -0.80 -0.70 17.55
CA ILE A 379 0.22 -1.69 17.92
C ILE A 379 -0.36 -3.11 17.91
N MET A 380 -1.57 -3.31 18.46
CA MET A 380 -2.24 -4.61 18.44
C MET A 380 -2.59 -5.07 17.03
N PHE A 381 -2.99 -4.14 16.16
CA PHE A 381 -3.20 -4.38 14.73
C PHE A 381 -1.90 -4.85 14.05
N ILE A 382 -0.81 -4.10 14.20
CA ILE A 382 0.52 -4.47 13.66
C ILE A 382 0.98 -5.84 14.18
N TYR A 383 0.87 -6.07 15.50
CA TYR A 383 1.22 -7.35 16.11
C TYR A 383 0.40 -8.50 15.51
N SER A 384 -0.92 -8.31 15.35
CA SER A 384 -1.79 -9.33 14.76
C SER A 384 -1.42 -9.68 13.32
N LEU A 385 -0.97 -8.69 12.54
CA LEU A 385 -0.48 -8.90 11.18
C LEU A 385 0.82 -9.71 11.16
N VAL A 386 1.81 -9.29 11.94
CA VAL A 386 3.10 -9.99 12.02
C VAL A 386 2.89 -11.43 12.50
N LYS A 387 2.03 -11.63 13.51
CA LYS A 387 1.68 -12.97 14.00
C LYS A 387 1.03 -13.82 12.91
N CYS A 388 0.03 -13.29 12.21
CA CYS A 388 -0.67 -13.99 11.13
C CYS A 388 0.27 -14.35 9.97
N ALA A 389 1.12 -13.41 9.52
CA ALA A 389 2.08 -13.64 8.45
C ALA A 389 3.12 -14.72 8.83
N ARG A 390 3.64 -14.69 10.07
CA ARG A 390 4.56 -15.71 10.57
C ARG A 390 3.93 -17.09 10.66
N GLN A 391 2.73 -17.18 11.21
CA GLN A 391 1.99 -18.44 11.32
C GLN A 391 1.70 -19.01 9.93
N THR A 392 1.26 -18.17 8.99
CA THR A 392 0.99 -18.58 7.61
C THR A 392 2.24 -19.13 6.94
N LEU A 393 3.39 -18.47 7.11
CA LEU A 393 4.67 -18.96 6.60
C LEU A 393 5.07 -20.31 7.22
N GLN A 394 4.89 -20.48 8.53
CA GLN A 394 5.18 -21.74 9.22
C GLN A 394 4.31 -22.89 8.68
N THR A 395 3.01 -22.65 8.47
CA THR A 395 2.10 -23.63 7.87
C THR A 395 2.54 -24.03 6.46
N ILE A 396 2.89 -23.06 5.63
CA ILE A 396 3.38 -23.31 4.27
C ILE A 396 4.70 -24.11 4.28
N ASP A 397 5.64 -23.74 5.16
CA ASP A 397 6.94 -24.40 5.27
C ASP A 397 6.77 -25.87 5.73
N SER A 398 5.91 -26.16 6.73
CA SER A 398 5.65 -27.53 7.17
C SER A 398 5.04 -28.40 6.07
N GLN A 399 4.11 -27.83 5.29
CA GLN A 399 3.48 -28.53 4.17
C GLN A 399 4.45 -28.88 3.03
N THR A 400 5.46 -28.03 2.83
CA THR A 400 6.50 -28.23 1.81
C THR A 400 7.51 -29.31 2.24
N ILE A 401 7.81 -29.41 3.53
CA ILE A 401 8.76 -30.40 4.09
C ILE A 401 8.16 -31.81 4.09
N ASP A 402 6.90 -31.95 4.46
CA ASP A 402 6.27 -33.27 4.60
C ASP A 402 5.95 -33.96 3.26
N ASN A 403 6.26 -33.33 2.11
CA ASN A 403 5.89 -33.77 0.75
C ASN A 403 4.37 -34.07 0.59
N GLN A 404 3.53 -33.63 1.54
CA GLN A 404 2.11 -33.96 1.59
C GLN A 404 1.27 -33.10 0.63
N THR A 405 1.77 -31.96 0.15
CA THR A 405 1.03 -31.07 -0.76
C THR A 405 1.91 -30.34 -1.77
N ASN A 406 1.42 -30.21 -3.01
CA ASN A 406 1.98 -29.31 -4.01
C ASN A 406 1.58 -27.86 -3.68
N VAL A 407 2.22 -27.26 -2.67
CA VAL A 407 2.03 -25.83 -2.38
C VAL A 407 2.47 -25.02 -3.60
N PRO A 408 1.62 -24.15 -4.16
CA PRO A 408 1.99 -23.34 -5.31
C PRO A 408 3.16 -22.38 -4.98
N PRO A 409 4.21 -22.32 -5.83
CA PRO A 409 5.37 -21.45 -5.59
C PRO A 409 5.02 -19.97 -5.38
N TYR A 410 3.97 -19.49 -6.06
CA TYR A 410 3.50 -18.11 -5.92
C TYR A 410 2.90 -17.81 -4.54
N LEU A 411 2.34 -18.81 -3.85
CA LEU A 411 1.82 -18.63 -2.50
C LEU A 411 2.97 -18.41 -1.50
N LEU A 412 4.01 -19.25 -1.56
CA LEU A 412 5.21 -19.09 -0.73
C LEU A 412 5.92 -17.75 -1.01
N SER A 413 6.12 -17.43 -2.29
CA SER A 413 6.73 -16.15 -2.70
C SER A 413 5.95 -14.96 -2.14
N MET A 414 4.62 -14.99 -2.22
CA MET A 414 3.78 -13.93 -1.69
C MET A 414 3.82 -13.86 -0.16
N ALA A 415 3.75 -15.00 0.54
CA ALA A 415 3.82 -15.04 2.00
C ALA A 415 5.13 -14.42 2.51
N LEU A 416 6.25 -14.71 1.83
CA LEU A 416 7.54 -14.10 2.13
C LEU A 416 7.56 -12.60 1.82
N ALA A 417 7.02 -12.18 0.67
CA ALA A 417 6.95 -10.78 0.28
C ALA A 417 6.13 -9.94 1.27
N VAL A 418 4.97 -10.44 1.68
CA VAL A 418 4.11 -9.75 2.65
C VAL A 418 4.78 -9.69 4.03
N TYR A 419 5.36 -10.80 4.49
CA TYR A 419 6.04 -10.81 5.78
C TYR A 419 7.25 -9.88 5.82
N SER A 420 8.14 -9.98 4.83
CA SER A 420 9.31 -9.11 4.73
C SER A 420 8.93 -7.64 4.52
N GLY A 421 7.89 -7.36 3.71
CA GLY A 421 7.34 -6.03 3.51
C GLY A 421 6.75 -5.42 4.78
N LEU A 422 6.08 -6.23 5.62
CA LEU A 422 5.60 -5.79 6.94
C LEU A 422 6.76 -5.40 7.85
N ILE A 423 7.79 -6.24 7.96
CA ILE A 423 8.97 -5.94 8.80
C ILE A 423 9.68 -4.69 8.28
N GLY A 424 9.89 -4.58 6.97
CA GLY A 424 10.47 -3.38 6.34
C GLY A 424 9.66 -2.12 6.64
N THR A 425 8.33 -2.19 6.53
CA THR A 425 7.42 -1.08 6.81
C THR A 425 7.43 -0.67 8.28
N ILE A 426 7.48 -1.62 9.21
CA ILE A 426 7.57 -1.35 10.65
C ILE A 426 8.89 -0.66 10.99
N VAL A 427 10.01 -1.16 10.45
CA VAL A 427 11.34 -0.55 10.67
C VAL A 427 11.41 0.85 10.07
N SER A 428 10.95 1.00 8.82
CA SER A 428 10.92 2.29 8.14
C SER A 428 9.98 3.29 8.83
N GLY A 429 8.83 2.82 9.30
CA GLY A 429 7.82 3.61 10.03
C GLY A 429 8.31 4.19 11.34
N THR A 430 9.39 3.68 11.93
CA THR A 430 10.03 4.33 13.09
C THR A 430 10.61 5.71 12.74
N PHE A 431 10.99 5.92 11.48
CA PHE A 431 11.62 7.14 10.97
C PHE A 431 10.73 7.97 10.04
N LEU A 432 9.53 7.46 9.70
CA LEU A 432 8.61 8.04 8.72
C LEU A 432 7.19 8.13 9.30
N THR A 433 6.39 9.11 8.89
CA THR A 433 5.00 9.30 9.36
C THR A 433 4.00 8.67 8.39
N GLN A 434 3.66 7.39 8.59
CA GLN A 434 2.98 6.58 7.56
C GLN A 434 1.79 5.77 8.10
N GLY A 435 1.35 6.04 9.33
CA GLY A 435 0.28 5.29 10.01
C GLY A 435 -1.09 5.37 9.33
N PHE A 436 -1.34 6.41 8.53
CA PHE A 436 -2.60 6.63 7.84
C PHE A 436 -2.51 6.48 6.31
N ASN A 437 -1.40 5.94 5.81
CA ASN A 437 -1.11 5.80 4.39
C ASN A 437 -1.17 4.34 3.90
N TRP A 438 -1.27 4.17 2.58
CA TRP A 438 -1.47 2.89 1.88
C TRP A 438 -0.62 1.68 2.32
N PRO A 439 0.71 1.77 2.56
CA PRO A 439 1.57 0.58 2.66
C PRO A 439 1.10 -0.45 3.68
N ILE A 440 0.80 -0.01 4.91
CA ILE A 440 0.46 -0.94 6.00
C ILE A 440 -0.89 -1.61 5.77
N TYR A 441 -1.87 -0.87 5.24
CA TYR A 441 -3.22 -1.40 5.01
C TYR A 441 -3.29 -2.29 3.76
N LEU A 442 -2.44 -2.05 2.76
CA LEU A 442 -2.29 -2.95 1.62
C LEU A 442 -1.60 -4.25 2.05
N LEU A 443 -0.53 -4.17 2.84
CA LEU A 443 0.11 -5.36 3.43
C LEU A 443 -0.85 -6.12 4.35
N ALA A 444 -1.73 -5.42 5.05
CA ALA A 444 -2.77 -6.04 5.87
C ALA A 444 -3.75 -6.87 5.02
N ALA A 445 -4.25 -6.28 3.93
CA ALA A 445 -5.13 -6.97 3.00
C ALA A 445 -4.49 -8.25 2.42
N LEU A 446 -3.23 -8.12 2.00
CA LEU A 446 -2.47 -9.23 1.43
C LEU A 446 -2.12 -10.30 2.48
N THR A 447 -1.84 -9.92 3.71
CA THR A 447 -1.62 -10.88 4.82
C THR A 447 -2.85 -11.75 5.02
N ILE A 448 -4.03 -11.12 5.04
CA ILE A 448 -5.30 -11.81 5.22
C ILE A 448 -5.62 -12.70 4.01
N ALA A 449 -5.46 -12.20 2.78
CA ALA A 449 -5.66 -12.98 1.56
C ALA A 449 -4.74 -14.20 1.49
N VAL A 450 -3.44 -14.02 1.76
CA VAL A 450 -2.46 -15.11 1.74
C VAL A 450 -2.75 -16.16 2.81
N SER A 451 -3.12 -15.72 4.03
CA SER A 451 -3.51 -16.64 5.11
C SER A 451 -4.77 -17.44 4.73
N GLN A 452 -5.77 -16.78 4.14
CA GLN A 452 -6.99 -17.44 3.67
C GLN A 452 -6.68 -18.49 2.59
N ILE A 453 -5.86 -18.14 1.60
CA ILE A 453 -5.47 -19.06 0.52
C ILE A 453 -4.66 -20.23 1.08
N ALA A 454 -3.72 -19.98 2.00
CA ALA A 454 -2.94 -21.04 2.63
C ALA A 454 -3.81 -22.04 3.39
N SER A 455 -4.85 -21.57 4.09
CA SER A 455 -5.77 -22.44 4.83
C SER A 455 -6.56 -23.41 3.93
N GLN A 456 -6.76 -23.08 2.64
CA GLN A 456 -7.42 -23.98 1.69
C GLN A 456 -6.58 -25.22 1.38
N PHE A 457 -5.25 -25.10 1.43
CA PHE A 457 -4.32 -26.23 1.23
C PHE A 457 -4.14 -27.07 2.50
N GLU A 458 -4.51 -26.52 3.67
CA GLU A 458 -4.55 -27.26 4.93
C GLU A 458 -5.79 -28.16 5.01
N ASN A 459 -6.96 -27.66 4.60
CA ASN A 459 -8.24 -28.36 4.72
C ASN A 459 -8.50 -29.42 3.64
N THR A 460 -7.70 -29.50 2.58
CA THR A 460 -7.86 -30.52 1.52
C THR A 460 -7.51 -31.94 1.96
N HIS A 461 -6.89 -32.12 3.14
CA HIS A 461 -6.60 -33.43 3.71
C HIS A 461 -6.80 -33.42 5.23
N PRO A 462 -7.92 -33.96 5.77
CA PRO A 462 -8.01 -34.18 7.21
C PRO A 462 -6.93 -35.18 7.64
N ARG A 463 -6.27 -34.87 8.76
CA ARG A 463 -5.27 -35.72 9.42
C ARG A 463 -5.80 -37.11 9.74
#